data_AF-A0A5A7N3F0-F1
#
_entry.id   AF-A0A5A7N3F0-F1
#
_cell.length_a   1.000
_cell.length_b   1.000
_cell.length_c   1.000
_cell.angle_alpha   90.00
_cell.angle_beta   90.00
_cell.angle_gamma   90.00
#
_symmetry.space_group_name_H-M   'P 1'
#
loop_
_entity.id
_entity.type
_entity.pdbx_description
1 polymer ?
#
loop_
_entity_poly.entity_id
_entity_poly.type
_entity_poly.pdbx_seq_one_letter_code
_entity_poly.pdbx_strand_id
1 'polypeptide(L)'
;MVRDQAQNPLAQQVNAYVMEDEARHVAFGRLALRDYYPQLSAAERSEREDFLIEACYLMRDRFEAREVWETMDLPVEECVKHLQESGTMQQFRSFLFSRIVPIVKDIGLWSEKVQTAYRDMGVLSFADMDIDALQKRDEDIAAELDARRKHVDTTIRAAGE
;
A
#
# COMPACT_ATOMS: atom_id res chain seq x y z
N MET A 1 7.79 -3.11 -1.86
CA MET A 1 9.04 -2.33 -1.63
C MET A 1 10.02 -3.07 -0.73
N VAL A 2 9.73 -3.29 0.56
CA VAL A 2 10.70 -3.96 1.46
C VAL A 2 10.95 -5.42 1.04
N ARG A 3 9.89 -6.18 0.72
CA ARG A 3 10.01 -7.52 0.12
C ARG A 3 10.93 -7.53 -1.10
N ASP A 4 10.74 -6.58 -2.01
CA ASP A 4 11.41 -6.58 -3.33
C ASP A 4 12.87 -6.06 -3.25
N GLN A 5 13.22 -5.31 -2.19
CA GLN A 5 14.54 -4.70 -2.03
C GLN A 5 15.43 -5.40 -1.00
N ALA A 6 14.83 -6.13 -0.05
CA ALA A 6 15.57 -6.81 1.00
C ALA A 6 16.53 -7.85 0.41
N GLN A 7 17.79 -7.81 0.81
CA GLN A 7 18.79 -8.81 0.44
C GLN A 7 18.76 -10.05 1.36
N ASN A 8 18.12 -9.91 2.52
CA ASN A 8 17.99 -10.99 3.50
C ASN A 8 16.77 -11.87 3.16
N PRO A 9 16.96 -13.20 2.93
CA PRO A 9 15.86 -14.08 2.55
C PRO A 9 14.73 -14.18 3.58
N LEU A 10 15.03 -14.11 4.88
CA LEU A 10 14.01 -14.13 5.93
C LEU A 10 13.18 -12.85 5.92
N ALA A 11 13.81 -11.69 5.73
CA ALA A 11 13.10 -10.42 5.62
C ALA A 11 12.20 -10.39 4.37
N GLN A 12 12.62 -10.99 3.25
CA GLN A 12 11.76 -11.15 2.08
C GLN A 12 10.53 -12.01 2.39
N GLN A 13 10.73 -13.15 3.07
CA GLN A 13 9.65 -14.09 3.41
C GLN A 13 8.63 -13.48 4.37
N VAL A 14 9.08 -12.90 5.49
CA VAL A 14 8.17 -12.29 6.47
C VAL A 14 7.30 -11.21 5.81
N ASN A 15 7.91 -10.36 4.99
CA ASN A 15 7.14 -9.35 4.26
C ASN A 15 6.20 -9.95 3.21
N ALA A 16 6.55 -11.06 2.57
CA ALA A 16 5.66 -11.73 1.63
C ALA A 16 4.40 -12.28 2.33
N TYR A 17 4.55 -12.93 3.49
CA TYR A 17 3.38 -13.42 4.25
C TYR A 17 2.52 -12.28 4.79
N VAL A 18 3.13 -11.20 5.29
CA VAL A 18 2.37 -10.00 5.69
C VAL A 18 1.61 -9.42 4.49
N MET A 19 2.24 -9.36 3.31
CA MET A 19 1.57 -8.87 2.10
C MET A 19 0.39 -9.76 1.67
N GLU A 20 0.49 -11.08 1.84
CA GLU A 20 -0.61 -12.02 1.57
C GLU A 20 -1.79 -11.79 2.52
N ASP A 21 -1.53 -11.62 3.82
CA ASP A 21 -2.55 -11.35 4.82
C ASP A 21 -3.25 -10.00 4.58
N GLU A 22 -2.48 -8.94 4.31
CA GLU A 22 -3.05 -7.63 3.99
C GLU A 22 -3.82 -7.63 2.66
N ALA A 23 -3.40 -8.44 1.68
CA ALA A 23 -4.16 -8.61 0.45
C ALA A 23 -5.54 -9.25 0.72
N ARG A 24 -5.61 -10.24 1.63
CA ARG A 24 -6.87 -10.84 2.08
C ARG A 24 -7.74 -9.84 2.85
N HIS A 25 -7.15 -9.01 3.72
CA HIS A 25 -7.88 -7.94 4.41
C HIS A 25 -8.48 -6.93 3.43
N VAL A 26 -7.70 -6.51 2.44
CA VAL A 26 -8.14 -5.59 1.39
C VAL A 26 -9.24 -6.22 0.54
N ALA A 27 -9.11 -7.49 0.13
CA ALA A 27 -10.13 -8.18 -0.64
C ALA A 27 -11.45 -8.30 0.12
N PHE A 28 -11.39 -8.65 1.41
CA PHE A 28 -12.57 -8.68 2.27
C PHE A 28 -13.24 -7.31 2.38
N GLY A 29 -12.47 -6.27 2.68
CA GLY A 29 -12.98 -4.90 2.78
C GLY A 29 -13.60 -4.41 1.46
N ARG A 30 -12.94 -4.67 0.34
CA ARG A 30 -13.42 -4.33 -1.00
C ARG A 30 -14.79 -4.96 -1.28
N LEU A 31 -14.94 -6.27 -1.06
CA LEU A 31 -16.20 -6.97 -1.28
C LEU A 31 -17.30 -6.46 -0.35
N ALA A 32 -17.01 -6.35 0.95
CA ALA A 32 -17.99 -5.92 1.95
C ALA A 32 -18.49 -4.48 1.70
N LEU A 33 -17.57 -3.55 1.43
CA LEU A 33 -17.90 -2.14 1.25
C LEU A 33 -18.59 -1.88 -0.09
N ARG A 34 -18.16 -2.55 -1.17
CA ARG A 34 -18.79 -2.41 -2.49
C ARG A 34 -20.27 -2.84 -2.47
N ASP A 35 -20.60 -3.88 -1.71
CA ASP A 35 -21.99 -4.36 -1.59
C ASP A 35 -22.82 -3.48 -0.63
N TYR A 36 -22.18 -2.87 0.37
CA TYR A 36 -22.85 -2.07 1.39
C TYR A 36 -23.06 -0.59 1.00
N TYR A 37 -22.06 0.07 0.41
CA TYR A 37 -22.10 1.50 0.10
C TYR A 37 -23.26 1.98 -0.80
N PRO A 38 -23.80 1.18 -1.74
CA PRO A 38 -25.01 1.54 -2.47
C PRO A 38 -26.25 1.77 -1.58
N GLN A 39 -26.24 1.26 -0.35
CA GLN A 39 -27.33 1.36 0.61
C GLN A 39 -27.22 2.59 1.52
N LEU A 40 -26.11 3.32 1.46
CA LEU A 40 -25.88 4.51 2.27
C LEU A 40 -26.74 5.69 1.79
N SER A 41 -27.22 6.47 2.75
CA SER A 41 -27.77 7.79 2.47
C SER A 41 -26.69 8.73 1.92
N ALA A 42 -27.12 9.82 1.30
CA ALA A 42 -26.20 10.84 0.80
C ALA A 42 -25.34 11.45 1.94
N ALA A 43 -25.90 11.63 3.13
CA ALA A 43 -25.19 12.17 4.29
C ALA A 43 -24.10 11.21 4.77
N GLU A 44 -24.43 9.92 4.94
CA GLU A 44 -23.44 8.90 5.36
C GLU A 44 -22.33 8.75 4.33
N ARG A 45 -22.68 8.72 3.03
CA ARG A 45 -21.68 8.65 1.96
C ARG A 45 -20.74 9.86 1.99
N SER A 46 -21.27 11.07 2.17
CA SER A 46 -20.45 12.28 2.27
C SER A 46 -19.47 12.20 3.44
N GLU A 47 -19.91 11.68 4.60
CA GLU A 47 -19.04 11.50 5.77
C GLU A 47 -17.91 10.51 5.48
N ARG A 48 -18.18 9.41 4.75
CA ARG A 48 -17.13 8.45 4.35
C ARG A 48 -16.14 9.07 3.39
N GLU A 49 -16.61 9.92 2.47
CA GLU A 49 -15.74 10.65 1.55
C GLU A 49 -14.87 11.69 2.28
N ASP A 50 -15.40 12.39 3.27
CA ASP A 50 -14.62 13.29 4.13
C ASP A 50 -13.52 12.55 4.88
N PHE A 51 -13.89 11.47 5.56
CA PHE A 51 -12.94 10.61 6.27
C PHE A 51 -11.85 10.07 5.33
N LEU A 52 -12.24 9.57 4.15
CA LEU A 52 -11.32 9.04 3.16
C LEU A 52 -10.29 10.10 2.71
N ILE A 53 -10.75 11.31 2.39
CA ILE A 53 -9.90 12.39 1.92
C ILE A 53 -8.89 12.79 3.00
N GLU A 54 -9.35 12.98 4.24
CA GLU A 54 -8.48 13.28 5.38
C GLU A 54 -7.44 12.18 5.58
N ALA A 55 -7.86 10.91 5.59
CA ALA A 55 -6.98 9.77 5.74
C ALA A 55 -5.92 9.72 4.62
N CYS A 56 -6.29 10.02 3.37
CA CYS A 56 -5.34 10.04 2.25
C CYS A 56 -4.27 11.13 2.41
N TYR A 57 -4.66 12.34 2.84
CA TYR A 57 -3.69 13.40 3.13
C TYR A 57 -2.76 13.02 4.28
N LEU A 58 -3.31 12.47 5.37
CA LEU A 58 -2.51 11.99 6.49
C LEU A 58 -1.53 10.90 6.05
N MET A 59 -1.97 9.90 5.28
CA MET A 59 -1.11 8.81 4.79
C MET A 59 0.01 9.32 3.86
N ARG A 60 -0.27 10.33 3.03
CA ARG A 60 0.73 10.99 2.16
C ARG A 60 1.86 11.65 2.96
N ASP A 61 1.52 12.19 4.13
CA ASP A 61 2.42 13.02 4.94
C ASP A 61 3.02 12.27 6.14
N ARG A 62 2.55 11.05 6.44
CA ARG A 62 2.93 10.31 7.67
C ARG A 62 4.38 9.80 7.70
N PHE A 63 5.10 9.76 6.59
CA PHE A 63 6.42 9.12 6.49
C PHE A 63 7.59 10.09 6.61
N GLU A 64 7.50 11.06 7.53
CA GLU A 64 8.53 12.10 7.70
C GLU A 64 9.70 11.71 8.60
N ALA A 65 9.56 10.63 9.39
CA ALA A 65 10.58 10.12 10.30
C ALA A 65 11.17 11.17 11.27
N ARG A 66 10.39 12.17 11.67
CA ARG A 66 10.81 13.29 12.54
C ARG A 66 11.55 12.83 13.80
N GLU A 67 11.00 11.85 14.51
CA GLU A 67 11.56 11.30 15.75
C GLU A 67 12.95 10.66 15.53
N VAL A 68 13.20 10.09 14.34
CA VAL A 68 14.51 9.52 13.98
C VAL A 68 15.53 10.62 13.79
N TRP A 69 15.17 11.69 13.07
CA TRP A 69 16.05 12.84 12.85
C TRP A 69 16.39 13.54 14.16
N GLU A 70 15.39 13.71 15.04
CA GLU A 70 15.58 14.28 16.37
C GLU A 70 16.52 13.40 17.23
N THR A 71 16.31 12.08 17.25
CA THR A 71 17.16 11.14 18.02
C THR A 71 18.61 11.14 17.53
N MET A 72 18.84 11.49 16.26
CA MET A 72 20.17 11.56 15.66
C MET A 72 20.82 12.94 15.77
N ASP A 73 20.21 13.90 16.50
CA ASP A 73 20.65 15.29 16.62
C ASP A 73 20.79 16.00 15.25
N LEU A 74 19.92 15.66 14.29
CA LEU A 74 19.90 16.24 12.95
C LEU A 74 18.86 17.38 12.84
N PRO A 75 19.05 18.35 11.91
CA PRO A 75 18.09 19.43 11.68
C PRO A 75 16.78 18.90 11.09
N VAL A 76 15.81 18.60 11.97
CA VAL A 76 14.55 17.91 11.63
C VAL A 76 13.83 18.51 10.42
N GLU A 77 13.60 19.83 10.41
CA GLU A 77 12.84 20.47 9.32
C GLU A 77 13.57 20.43 7.96
N GLU A 78 14.91 20.49 7.97
CA GLU A 78 15.71 20.36 6.75
C GLU A 78 15.70 18.92 6.24
N CYS A 79 15.81 17.94 7.13
CA CYS A 79 15.70 16.52 6.79
C CYS A 79 14.32 16.17 6.23
N VAL A 80 13.25 16.67 6.85
CA VAL A 80 11.87 16.46 6.37
C VAL A 80 11.69 17.06 4.98
N LYS A 81 12.14 18.31 4.77
CA LYS A 81 12.05 18.95 3.46
C LYS A 81 12.80 18.15 2.38
N HIS A 82 14.04 17.74 2.66
CA HIS A 82 14.81 16.90 1.74
C HIS A 82 14.15 15.56 1.45
N LEU A 83 13.56 14.92 2.47
CA LEU A 83 12.84 13.68 2.28
C LEU A 83 11.61 13.88 1.38
N GLN A 84 10.81 14.94 1.62
CA GLN A 84 9.62 15.24 0.82
C GLN A 84 9.96 15.51 -0.65
N GLU A 85 11.09 16.16 -0.92
CA GLU A 85 11.58 16.46 -2.27
C GLU A 85 12.29 15.26 -2.94
N SER A 86 12.65 14.23 -2.16
CA SER A 86 13.42 13.08 -2.65
C SER A 86 12.64 12.20 -3.64
N GLY A 87 13.37 11.63 -4.61
CA GLY A 87 12.81 10.63 -5.53
C GLY A 87 12.28 9.39 -4.81
N THR A 88 12.85 9.03 -3.66
CA THR A 88 12.38 7.90 -2.83
C THR A 88 10.98 8.15 -2.28
N MET A 89 10.71 9.34 -1.73
CA MET A 89 9.38 9.68 -1.24
C MET A 89 8.36 9.79 -2.38
N GLN A 90 8.78 10.33 -3.54
CA GLN A 90 7.92 10.35 -4.74
C GLN A 90 7.52 8.93 -5.16
N GLN A 91 8.49 8.01 -5.27
CA GLN A 91 8.24 6.60 -5.59
C GLN A 91 7.36 5.91 -4.55
N PHE A 92 7.59 6.18 -3.27
CA PHE A 92 6.78 5.63 -2.18
C PHE A 92 5.32 6.07 -2.30
N ARG A 93 5.08 7.37 -2.51
CA ARG A 93 3.72 7.92 -2.72
C ARG A 93 3.07 7.35 -3.97
N SER A 94 3.81 7.22 -5.08
CA SER A 94 3.31 6.55 -6.28
C SER A 94 2.89 5.10 -5.98
N PHE A 95 3.72 4.32 -5.28
CA PHE A 95 3.38 2.94 -4.91
C PHE A 95 2.13 2.90 -4.01
N LEU A 96 2.05 3.77 -3.00
CA LEU A 96 0.92 3.83 -2.07
C LEU A 96 -0.40 4.10 -2.81
N PHE A 97 -0.45 5.17 -3.61
CA PHE A 97 -1.67 5.58 -4.28
C PHE A 97 -2.01 4.74 -5.51
N SER A 98 -1.03 4.06 -6.11
CA SER A 98 -1.27 3.06 -7.16
C SER A 98 -2.18 1.91 -6.69
N ARG A 99 -2.25 1.66 -5.38
CA ARG A 99 -3.12 0.65 -4.77
C ARG A 99 -4.40 1.25 -4.19
N ILE A 100 -4.33 2.41 -3.54
CA ILE A 100 -5.51 3.02 -2.88
C ILE A 100 -6.54 3.55 -3.89
N VAL A 101 -6.08 4.31 -4.89
CA VAL A 101 -6.97 5.05 -5.79
C VAL A 101 -7.91 4.11 -6.58
N PRO A 102 -7.43 3.00 -7.18
CA PRO A 102 -8.30 2.01 -7.80
C PRO A 102 -9.34 1.41 -6.84
N ILE A 103 -8.94 1.04 -5.62
CA ILE A 103 -9.84 0.40 -4.65
C ILE A 103 -10.97 1.33 -4.28
N VAL A 104 -10.66 2.61 -4.07
CA VAL A 104 -11.64 3.65 -3.75
C VAL A 104 -12.68 3.81 -4.88
N LYS A 105 -12.23 3.77 -6.14
CA LYS A 105 -13.11 3.75 -7.31
C LYS A 105 -14.00 2.52 -7.31
N ASP A 106 -13.43 1.34 -7.07
CA ASP A 106 -14.13 0.06 -7.12
C ASP A 106 -15.20 -0.10 -6.03
N ILE A 107 -14.92 0.35 -4.79
CA ILE A 107 -15.91 0.36 -3.70
C ILE A 107 -16.98 1.44 -3.88
N GLY A 108 -16.83 2.33 -4.86
CA GLY A 108 -17.83 3.32 -5.23
C GLY A 108 -17.72 4.68 -4.54
N LEU A 109 -16.68 4.97 -3.76
CA LEU A 109 -16.45 6.32 -3.20
C LEU A 109 -15.74 7.21 -4.23
N TRP A 110 -16.44 7.55 -5.32
CA TRP A 110 -15.85 8.18 -6.51
C TRP A 110 -16.54 9.49 -6.93
N SER A 111 -17.00 10.29 -5.98
CA SER A 111 -17.62 11.59 -6.26
C SER A 111 -16.62 12.60 -6.83
N GLU A 112 -17.13 13.72 -7.38
CA GLU A 112 -16.29 14.84 -7.80
C GLU A 112 -15.41 15.41 -6.67
N LYS A 113 -15.87 15.31 -5.42
CA LYS A 113 -15.12 15.74 -4.25
C LYS A 113 -13.87 14.89 -4.05
N VAL A 114 -14.01 13.56 -4.10
CA VAL A 114 -12.89 12.62 -4.01
C VAL A 114 -11.94 12.77 -5.19
N GLN A 115 -12.48 12.88 -6.41
CA GLN A 115 -11.66 13.07 -7.61
C GLN A 115 -10.86 14.39 -7.57
N THR A 116 -11.45 15.46 -7.03
CA THR A 116 -10.74 16.74 -6.83
C THR A 116 -9.60 16.59 -5.85
N ALA A 117 -9.82 15.95 -4.70
CA ALA A 117 -8.75 15.68 -3.74
C ALA A 117 -7.61 14.84 -4.37
N TYR A 118 -7.92 13.84 -5.20
CA TYR A 118 -6.89 13.07 -5.91
C TYR A 118 -6.19 13.82 -7.03
N ARG A 119 -6.83 14.82 -7.67
CA ARG A 119 -6.16 15.76 -8.58
C ARG A 119 -5.17 16.63 -7.83
N ASP A 120 -5.58 17.17 -6.68
CA ASP A 120 -4.74 18.02 -5.84
C ASP A 120 -3.52 17.25 -5.31
N MET A 121 -3.68 15.97 -5.01
CA MET A 121 -2.58 15.07 -4.63
C MET A 121 -1.73 14.61 -5.82
N GLY A 122 -2.17 14.81 -7.07
CA GLY A 122 -1.47 14.37 -8.28
C GLY A 122 -1.54 12.86 -8.54
N VAL A 123 -2.54 12.17 -7.98
CA VAL A 123 -2.64 10.70 -7.97
C VAL A 123 -3.85 10.16 -8.73
N LEU A 124 -4.70 11.05 -9.28
CA LEU A 124 -5.92 10.64 -9.99
C LEU A 124 -5.63 9.68 -11.16
N SER A 125 -4.49 9.80 -11.83
CA SER A 125 -4.10 8.92 -12.95
C SER A 125 -4.02 7.44 -12.60
N PHE A 126 -3.90 7.09 -11.31
CA PHE A 126 -3.90 5.68 -10.88
C PHE A 126 -5.28 5.04 -10.92
N ALA A 127 -6.36 5.79 -11.15
CA ALA A 127 -7.74 5.29 -11.17
C ALA A 127 -8.02 4.17 -12.19
N ASP A 128 -7.17 4.01 -13.21
CA ASP A 128 -7.34 3.02 -14.27
C ASP A 128 -6.43 1.80 -14.10
N MET A 129 -5.76 1.66 -12.96
CA MET A 129 -4.96 0.47 -12.66
C MET A 129 -5.84 -0.75 -12.36
N ASP A 130 -5.40 -1.90 -12.86
CA ASP A 130 -6.05 -3.19 -12.65
C ASP A 130 -5.67 -3.77 -11.27
N ILE A 131 -6.63 -3.72 -10.34
CA ILE A 131 -6.46 -4.21 -8.97
C ILE A 131 -6.33 -5.72 -8.94
N ASP A 132 -7.11 -6.43 -9.75
CA ASP A 132 -7.14 -7.89 -9.73
C ASP A 132 -5.80 -8.43 -10.25
N ALA A 133 -5.22 -7.78 -11.26
CA ALA A 133 -3.87 -8.07 -11.73
C ALA A 133 -2.79 -7.78 -10.66
N LEU A 134 -2.92 -6.69 -9.90
CA LEU A 134 -1.99 -6.36 -8.81
C LEU A 134 -2.05 -7.39 -7.68
N GLN A 135 -3.25 -7.76 -7.23
CA GLN A 135 -3.45 -8.76 -6.18
C GLN A 135 -2.89 -10.12 -6.59
N LYS A 136 -3.23 -10.58 -7.80
CA LYS A 136 -2.70 -11.83 -8.34
C LYS A 136 -1.16 -11.85 -8.40
N ARG A 137 -0.55 -10.74 -8.80
CA ARG A 137 0.91 -10.63 -8.82
C ARG A 137 1.54 -10.81 -7.44
N ASP A 138 0.90 -10.30 -6.39
CA ASP A 138 1.42 -10.46 -5.04
C ASP A 138 1.27 -11.90 -4.53
N GLU A 139 0.18 -12.58 -4.88
CA GLU A 139 -0.02 -14.02 -4.62
C GLU A 139 1.03 -14.87 -5.35
N ASP A 140 1.27 -14.61 -6.64
CA ASP A 140 2.25 -15.33 -7.45
C ASP A 140 3.67 -15.21 -6.86
N ILE A 141 4.05 -14.02 -6.40
CA ILE A 141 5.36 -13.79 -5.76
C ILE A 141 5.48 -14.55 -4.43
N ALA A 142 4.42 -14.56 -3.61
CA ALA A 142 4.43 -15.32 -2.36
C ALA A 142 4.59 -16.82 -2.63
N ALA A 143 3.87 -17.36 -3.62
CA ALA A 143 3.96 -18.75 -4.02
C ALA A 143 5.37 -19.14 -4.54
N GLU A 144 6.03 -18.25 -5.29
CA GLU A 144 7.40 -18.47 -5.77
C GLU A 144 8.40 -18.56 -4.62
N LEU A 145 8.30 -17.66 -3.63
CA LEU A 145 9.15 -17.66 -2.44
C LEU A 145 8.99 -18.95 -1.62
N ASP A 146 7.75 -19.43 -1.48
CA ASP A 146 7.44 -20.70 -0.82
C ASP A 146 8.01 -21.90 -1.57
N ALA A 147 7.89 -21.93 -2.90
CA ALA A 147 8.45 -22.98 -3.73
C ALA A 147 9.99 -23.04 -3.60
N ARG A 148 10.65 -21.88 -3.65
CA ARG A 148 12.10 -21.79 -3.46
C ARG A 148 12.54 -22.30 -2.10
N ARG A 149 11.82 -21.97 -1.03
CA ARG A 149 12.10 -22.47 0.32
C ARG A 149 11.99 -23.98 0.40
N LYS A 150 10.88 -24.56 -0.09
CA LYS A 150 10.67 -26.01 -0.10
C LYS A 150 11.80 -26.73 -0.83
N HIS A 151 12.28 -26.16 -1.94
CA HIS A 151 13.43 -26.71 -2.66
C HIS A 151 14.70 -26.72 -1.80
N VAL A 152 15.05 -25.59 -1.17
CA VAL A 152 16.23 -25.50 -0.29
C VAL A 152 16.14 -26.49 0.89
N ASP A 153 14.99 -26.56 1.56
CA ASP A 153 14.78 -27.48 2.68
C ASP A 153 14.92 -28.95 2.25
N THR A 154 14.46 -29.28 1.04
CA THR A 154 14.61 -30.63 0.47
C THR A 154 16.07 -30.94 0.15
N THR A 155 16.82 -30.00 -0.44
CA THR A 155 18.24 -30.17 -0.75
C THR A 155 19.09 -30.31 0.52
N ILE A 156 18.81 -29.53 1.56
CA ILE A 156 19.51 -29.64 2.85
C ILE A 156 19.27 -31.01 3.47
N ARG A 157 18.03 -31.51 3.46
CA ARG A 157 17.70 -32.86 3.95
C ARG A 157 18.44 -33.94 3.17
N ALA A 158 18.44 -33.86 1.85
CA ALA A 158 19.11 -34.84 0.99
C ALA A 158 20.64 -34.81 1.08
N ALA A 159 21.25 -33.70 1.50
CA ALA A 159 22.68 -33.58 1.72
C ALA A 159 23.14 -33.95 3.15
N GLY A 160 22.19 -34.09 4.08
CA GLY A 160 22.44 -34.52 5.45
C GLY A 160 22.24 -36.02 5.70
N GLU A 161 21.78 -36.77 4.69
CA GLU A 161 21.73 -38.24 4.62
C GLU A 161 22.98 -38.78 3.89
#